data_AF-A0A1G7GHK1-F1
#
_entry.id   AF-A0A1G7GHK1-F1
#
_cell.length_a   1.000
_cell.length_b   1.000
_cell.length_c   1.000
_cell.angle_alpha   90.00
_cell.angle_beta   90.00
_cell.angle_gamma   90.00
#
_symmetry.space_group_name_H-M   'P 1'
#
loop_
_entity.id
_entity.type
_entity.pdbx_description
1 polymer ?
#
loop_
_entity_poly.entity_id
_entity_poly.type
_entity_poly.pdbx_seq_one_letter_code
_entity_poly.pdbx_strand_id
1 'polypeptide(L)' 'MIPYCDTPGQSVAAAVVGGLLGTVIALAVGFDLAAGVVLAGLLGGLADLAAHVVRGDDQFRAAIAQLRG' A
#
# COMPACT_ATOMS: atom_id res chain seq x y z
N MET A 1 20.27 1.89 -10.46
CA MET A 1 19.52 3.01 -9.89
C MET A 1 18.06 2.68 -10.08
N ILE A 2 17.35 2.15 -9.07
CA ILE A 2 15.91 1.88 -9.20
C ILE A 2 15.26 3.25 -9.04
N PRO A 3 14.81 3.91 -10.13
CA PRO A 3 14.16 5.18 -10.01
C PRO A 3 12.83 4.92 -9.29
N TYR A 4 12.38 5.93 -8.56
CA TYR A 4 11.09 5.97 -7.90
C TYR A 4 10.01 5.27 -8.73
N CYS A 5 9.15 4.49 -8.04
CA CYS A 5 7.92 3.93 -8.61
C CYS A 5 7.34 4.89 -9.65
N ASP A 6 6.85 4.38 -10.78
CA ASP A 6 6.29 5.19 -11.88
C ASP A 6 5.30 6.28 -11.39
N THR A 7 4.70 6.09 -10.21
CA THR A 7 3.79 7.03 -9.55
C THR A 7 4.07 7.25 -8.05
N PRO A 8 5.14 7.97 -7.65
CA PRO A 8 5.56 8.04 -6.24
C PRO A 8 4.63 8.86 -5.35
N GLY A 9 4.04 9.94 -5.89
CA GLY A 9 3.05 10.72 -5.15
C GLY A 9 1.77 9.93 -4.85
N GLN A 10 1.43 8.94 -5.69
CA GLN A 10 0.23 8.12 -5.48
C GLN A 10 0.46 7.04 -4.43
N SER A 11 1.66 6.46 -4.37
CA SER A 11 2.01 5.55 -3.27
C SER A 11 2.01 6.27 -1.92
N VAL A 12 2.47 7.54 -1.87
CA VAL A 12 2.34 8.38 -0.67
C VAL A 12 0.86 8.63 -0.34
N ALA A 13 0.03 8.97 -1.32
CA ALA A 13 -1.40 9.17 -1.09
C ALA A 13 -2.10 7.89 -0.60
N ALA A 14 -1.80 6.73 -1.19
CA ALA A 14 -2.32 5.43 -0.78
C ALA A 14 -1.88 5.07 0.64
N ALA A 15 -0.62 5.32 0.99
CA ALA A 15 -0.09 5.10 2.34
C ALA A 15 -0.77 6.01 3.38
N VAL A 16 -0.97 7.29 3.07
CA VAL A 16 -1.64 8.24 3.98
C VAL A 16 -3.11 7.86 4.15
N VAL A 17 -3.84 7.61 3.06
CA VAL A 17 -5.26 7.27 3.10
C VAL A 17 -5.48 5.92 3.79
N GLY A 18 -4.72 4.89 3.42
CA GLY A 18 -4.77 3.57 4.06
C GLY A 18 -4.35 3.64 5.53
N GLY A 19 -3.35 4.47 5.85
CA GLY A 19 -2.89 4.75 7.20
C GLY A 19 -4.01 5.29 8.10
N LEU A 20 -4.67 6.35 7.63
CA LEU A 20 -5.77 7.00 8.35
C LEU A 20 -6.98 6.06 8.49
N LEU A 21 -7.41 5.43 7.40
CA LEU A 21 -8.57 4.53 7.41
C LEU A 21 -8.33 3.31 8.30
N GLY A 22 -7.18 2.65 8.18
CA GLY A 22 -6.86 1.47 8.99
C GLY A 22 -6.75 1.80 10.48
N THR A 23 -6.19 2.97 10.83
CA THR A 23 -6.14 3.42 12.22
C THR A 23 -7.54 3.68 12.78
N VAL A 24 -8.40 4.38 12.02
CA VAL A 24 -9.78 4.66 12.45
C VAL A 24 -10.58 3.36 12.63
N ILE A 25 -10.46 2.42 11.68
CA ILE A 25 -11.14 1.12 11.76
C ILE A 25 -10.66 0.34 12.99
N ALA A 26 -9.35 0.27 13.21
CA ALA A 26 -8.77 -0.45 14.35
C ALA A 26 -9.29 0.10 15.69
N LEU A 27 -9.30 1.43 15.85
CA LEU A 27 -9.84 2.08 17.03
C LEU A 27 -11.34 1.82 17.20
N ALA A 28 -12.11 1.86 16.10
CA ALA A 28 -13.56 1.63 16.12
C ALA A 28 -13.93 0.20 16.54
N VAL A 29 -13.09 -0.80 16.25
CA VAL A 29 -13.31 -2.20 16.64
C VAL A 29 -12.64 -2.59 17.96
N GLY A 30 -12.04 -1.62 18.66
CA GLY A 30 -11.44 -1.82 19.99
C GLY A 30 -10.05 -2.45 19.99
N PHE A 31 -9.32 -2.40 18.86
CA PHE A 31 -7.92 -2.83 18.83
C PHE A 31 -7.01 -1.82 19.53
N ASP A 32 -5.90 -2.34 20.06
CA ASP A 32 -4.83 -1.48 20.57
C ASP A 32 -4.11 -0.74 19.43
N LEU A 33 -3.32 0.26 19.79
CA LEU A 33 -2.62 1.09 18.82
C LEU A 33 -1.63 0.28 17.96
N ALA A 34 -0.98 -0.74 18.52
CA ALA A 34 -0.02 -1.56 17.79
C ALA A 34 -0.71 -2.38 16.69
N ALA A 35 -1.82 -3.04 17.03
CA ALA A 35 -2.69 -3.72 16.08
C ALA A 35 -3.25 -2.74 15.03
N GLY A 36 -3.57 -1.51 15.43
CA GLY A 36 -4.00 -0.46 14.51
C GLY A 36 -2.94 -0.03 13.50
N VAL A 37 -1.69 0.14 13.92
CA VAL A 37 -0.57 0.45 13.03
C VAL A 37 -0.33 -0.69 12.03
N VAL A 38 -0.40 -1.94 12.48
CA VAL A 38 -0.25 -3.11 11.59
C VAL A 38 -1.37 -3.15 10.56
N LEU A 39 -2.62 -2.97 10.98
CA LEU A 39 -3.77 -2.97 10.07
C LEU A 39 -3.69 -1.81 9.05
N ALA A 40 -3.32 -0.63 9.52
CA ALA A 40 -3.08 0.55 8.70
C ALA A 40 -2.00 0.31 7.63
N GLY A 41 -0.88 -0.29 8.01
CA GLY A 41 0.19 -0.67 7.08
C GLY A 41 -0.27 -1.70 6.04
N LEU A 42 -1.02 -2.72 6.45
CA LEU A 42 -1.55 -3.74 5.54
C LEU A 42 -2.53 -3.15 4.53
N LEU A 43 -3.48 -2.34 4.99
CA LEU A 43 -4.47 -1.70 4.11
C LEU A 43 -3.82 -0.71 3.14
N GLY A 44 -2.86 0.09 3.61
CA GLY A 44 -2.08 0.98 2.76
C GLY A 44 -1.30 0.23 1.68
N GLY A 45 -0.59 -0.84 2.07
CA GLY A 45 0.15 -1.69 1.12
C GLY A 45 -0.76 -2.38 0.10
N LEU A 46 -1.92 -2.89 0.51
CA LEU A 46 -2.89 -3.50 -0.40
C LEU A 46 -3.51 -2.49 -1.37
N ALA A 47 -3.80 -1.28 -0.90
CA ALA A 47 -4.33 -0.21 -1.75
C ALA A 47 -3.32 0.22 -2.81
N ASP A 48 -2.05 0.38 -2.41
CA ASP A 48 -0.95 0.70 -3.33
C ASP A 48 -0.73 -0.41 -4.37
N LEU A 49 -0.71 -1.67 -3.91
CA LEU A 49 -0.61 -2.83 -4.80
C LEU A 49 -1.76 -2.89 -5.81
N ALA A 50 -3.01 -2.70 -5.36
CA ALA A 50 -4.17 -2.71 -6.22
C ALA A 50 -4.12 -1.58 -7.27
N ALA A 51 -3.64 -0.39 -6.88
CA ALA A 51 -3.49 0.73 -7.79
C ALA A 51 -2.51 0.41 -8.94
N HIS A 52 -1.36 -0.19 -8.60
CA HIS A 52 -0.36 -0.61 -9.59
C HIS A 52 -0.87 -1.73 -10.52
N VAL A 53 -1.65 -2.70 -9.99
CA VAL A 53 -2.27 -3.76 -10.79
C VAL A 53 -3.27 -3.18 -11.80
N VAL A 54 -4.13 -2.26 -11.38
CA VAL A 54 -5.20 -1.70 -12.24
C VAL A 54 -4.63 -0.84 -13.36
N ARG A 55 -3.58 -0.05 -13.07
CA ARG A 55 -2.92 0.77 -14.09
C ARG A 55 -1.99 -0.01 -15.00
N GLY A 56 -1.49 -1.15 -14.51
CA GLY A 56 -0.63 -2.02 -15.26
C GLY A 56 0.77 -1.43 -15.46
N ASP A 57 1.31 -0.78 -14.42
CA ASP A 57 2.59 -0.10 -14.47
C ASP A 57 3.75 -1.05 -14.84
N ASP A 58 4.65 -0.60 -15.71
CA ASP A 58 5.73 -1.43 -16.24
C ASP A 58 6.72 -1.84 -15.15
N GLN A 59 7.02 -0.95 -14.20
CA GLN A 59 7.86 -1.29 -13.06
C GLN A 59 7.23 -2.35 -12.15
N PHE A 60 5.90 -2.26 -11.94
CA PHE A 60 5.17 -3.27 -11.17
C PHE A 60 5.16 -4.62 -11.91
N ARG A 61 4.91 -4.62 -13.21
CA ARG A 61 4.98 -5.83 -14.04
C ARG A 61 6.37 -6.46 -14.02
N ALA A 62 7.43 -5.65 -14.11
CA ALA A 62 8.81 -6.11 -14.05
C ALA A 62 9.12 -6.73 -12.67
N ALA A 63 8.68 -6.11 -11.58
CA ALA A 63 8.84 -6.65 -10.23
C ALA A 63 8.09 -7.99 -10.06
N ILE A 64 6.86 -8.10 -10.56
CA ILE A 64 6.10 -9.36 -10.56
C ILE A 64 6.78 -10.43 -11.42
N ALA A 65 7.35 -10.06 -12.58
CA ALA A 65 8.08 -10.99 -13.44
C ALA A 65 9.31 -11.57 -12.73
N GLN A 66 10.03 -10.78 -11.93
CA GLN A 66 11.15 -11.27 -11.11
C GLN A 66 10.72 -12.30 -10.05
N LEU A 67 9.51 -12.16 -9.50
CA LEU A 67 8.94 -13.13 -8.56
C LEU A 67 8.48 -14.43 -9.24
N ARG A 68 8.25 -14.39 -10.56
CA ARG A 68 7.70 -15.51 -11.32
C ARG A 68 8.73 -16.51 -11.84
N GLY A 69 10.01 -16.14 -11.92
CA GLY A 69 11.10 -17.03 -12.32
C GLY A 69 10.93 -17.61 -13.72
#